data_AF-B6FY75-F1
#
_entry.id   AF-B6FY75-F1
#
_cell.length_a   1.000
_cell.length_b   1.000
_cell.length_c   1.000
_cell.angle_alpha   90.00
_cell.angle_beta   90.00
_cell.angle_gamma   90.00
#
_symmetry.space_group_name_H-M   'P 1'
#
loop_
_entity.id
_entity.type
_entity.pdbx_description
1 polymer ?
#
loop_
_entity_poly.entity_id
_entity_poly.type
_entity_poly.pdbx_seq_one_letter_code
_entity_poly.pdbx_strand_id
1 'polypeptide(L)' 'MKYVREIMEFSKITSISTNDVLRIFYHSDLYFLLKNGISDIYCMSDNWLAEELKEECENKNMSKYVGARVSLGVFFYDIF' A
#
# COMPACT_ATOMS: atom_id res chain seq x y z
N MET A 1 -1.85 -8.86 13.83
CA MET A 1 -2.20 -8.41 12.46
C MET A 1 -1.08 -7.53 11.93
N LYS A 2 -0.01 -8.13 11.40
CA LYS A 2 1.28 -7.48 11.07
C LYS A 2 1.13 -6.31 10.06
N TYR A 3 0.30 -6.51 9.02
CA TYR A 3 -0.07 -5.53 7.98
C TYR A 3 -0.67 -4.21 8.47
N VAL A 4 -1.25 -4.15 9.66
CA VAL A 4 -1.82 -2.92 10.19
C VAL A 4 -0.74 -1.88 10.51
N ARG A 5 0.44 -2.32 10.98
CA ARG A 5 1.58 -1.42 11.22
C ARG A 5 2.15 -0.89 9.90
N GLU A 6 2.38 -1.78 8.94
CA GLU A 6 2.90 -1.43 7.62
C GLU A 6 1.97 -0.44 6.89
N ILE A 7 0.65 -0.63 6.97
CA ILE A 7 -0.36 0.29 6.41
C ILE A 7 -0.33 1.66 7.10
N MET A 8 -0.19 1.71 8.43
CA MET A 8 -0.07 2.98 9.16
C MET A 8 1.22 3.72 8.81
N GLU A 9 2.32 2.99 8.63
CA GLU A 9 3.61 3.55 8.23
C GLU A 9 3.56 4.10 6.80
N PHE A 10 2.96 3.35 5.87
CA PHE A 10 2.71 3.79 4.50
C PHE A 10 1.84 5.06 4.46
N SER A 11 0.77 5.11 5.26
CA SER A 11 -0.07 6.30 5.39
C SER A 11 0.72 7.54 5.85
N LYS A 12 1.70 7.38 6.74
CA LYS A 12 2.57 8.48 7.18
C LYS A 12 3.54 8.93 6.09
N ILE A 13 4.19 7.99 5.39
CA ILE A 13 5.18 8.29 4.35
C ILE A 13 4.51 8.97 3.15
N THR A 14 3.34 8.48 2.74
CA THR A 14 2.64 8.94 1.54
C THR A 14 1.72 10.13 1.77
N SER A 15 1.54 10.54 3.05
CA SER A 15 0.55 11.53 3.47
C SER A 15 -0.89 11.22 3.02
N ILE A 16 -1.17 9.95 2.70
CA ILE A 16 -2.50 9.45 2.37
C ILE A 16 -3.22 9.11 3.66
N SER A 17 -4.52 9.39 3.75
CA SER A 17 -5.29 9.00 4.93
C SER A 17 -5.26 7.48 5.11
N THR A 18 -5.17 7.00 6.35
CA THR A 18 -5.13 5.56 6.62
C THR A 18 -6.36 4.85 6.05
N ASN A 19 -7.50 5.54 5.96
CA ASN A 19 -8.72 5.00 5.36
C ASN A 19 -8.61 4.81 3.83
N ASP A 20 -7.94 5.72 3.13
CA ASP A 20 -7.71 5.61 1.69
C ASP A 20 -6.66 4.52 1.39
N VAL A 21 -5.60 4.44 2.20
CA VAL A 21 -4.62 3.33 2.11
C VAL A 21 -5.30 1.98 2.34
N LEU A 22 -6.19 1.89 3.32
CA LEU A 22 -6.97 0.67 3.56
C LEU A 22 -7.87 0.34 2.38
N ARG A 23 -8.51 1.32 1.75
CA ARG A 23 -9.30 1.11 0.52
C ARG A 23 -8.45 0.57 -0.62
N ILE A 24 -7.28 1.15 -0.85
CA ILE A 24 -6.30 0.64 -1.83
C ILE A 24 -5.93 -0.80 -1.50
N PHE A 25 -5.55 -1.07 -0.24
CA PHE A 25 -5.15 -2.39 0.23
C PHE A 25 -6.26 -3.43 0.04
N TYR A 26 -7.51 -3.14 0.39
CA TYR A 26 -8.59 -4.10 0.19
C TYR A 26 -8.92 -4.38 -1.28
N HIS A 27 -8.50 -3.51 -2.19
CA HIS A 27 -8.66 -3.69 -3.64
C HIS A 27 -7.38 -4.15 -4.35
N SER A 28 -6.29 -4.39 -3.61
CA SER A 28 -5.01 -4.83 -4.16
C SER A 28 -4.92 -6.35 -4.29
N ASP A 29 -4.11 -6.81 -5.22
CA ASP A 29 -3.81 -8.24 -5.39
C ASP A 29 -3.07 -8.78 -4.16
N LEU A 30 -2.27 -7.94 -3.50
CA LEU A 30 -1.66 -8.24 -2.20
C LEU A 30 -2.70 -8.76 -1.20
N TYR A 31 -3.80 -8.05 -0.98
CA TYR A 31 -4.82 -8.52 -0.04
C TYR A 31 -5.45 -9.85 -0.49
N PHE A 32 -5.62 -10.05 -1.80
CA PHE A 32 -6.09 -11.33 -2.33
C PHE A 32 -5.09 -12.47 -2.04
N LEU A 33 -3.80 -12.26 -2.26
CA LEU A 33 -2.74 -13.24 -2.00
C LEU A 33 -2.65 -13.60 -0.51
N LEU A 34 -2.74 -12.58 0.36
CA LEU A 34 -2.72 -12.74 1.81
C LEU A 34 -3.95 -13.47 2.33
N LYS A 35 -5.13 -13.08 1.85
CA LYS A 35 -6.40 -13.72 2.24
C LYS A 35 -6.45 -15.19 1.82
N ASN A 36 -5.90 -15.52 0.65
CA ASN A 36 -5.85 -16.89 0.16
C ASN A 36 -4.68 -17.70 0.71
N GLY A 37 -3.82 -17.11 1.54
CA GLY A 37 -2.64 -17.79 2.10
C GLY A 37 -1.62 -18.21 1.04
N ILE A 38 -1.66 -17.59 -0.15
CA ILE A 38 -0.73 -17.86 -1.26
C ILE A 38 0.63 -17.21 -0.96
N SER A 39 0.62 -16.09 -0.23
CA SER A 39 1.82 -15.38 0.22
C SER A 39 1.96 -15.51 1.75
N ASP A 40 3.11 -16.00 2.20
CA ASP A 40 3.41 -16.14 3.62
C ASP A 40 3.90 -14.81 4.19
N ILE A 41 2.99 -14.07 4.84
CA ILE A 41 3.22 -12.77 5.50
C ILE A 41 4.45 -12.77 6.43
N TYR A 42 4.82 -13.95 6.93
CA TYR A 42 5.88 -14.14 7.90
C TYR A 42 7.28 -14.24 7.26
N CYS A 43 7.37 -14.45 5.95
CA CYS A 43 8.65 -14.61 5.24
C CYS A 43 9.19 -13.28 4.67
N MET A 44 8.36 -12.25 4.52
CA MET A 44 8.79 -10.98 3.94
C MET A 44 9.25 -9.92 4.97
N SER A 45 10.24 -9.12 4.55
CA SER A 45 10.91 -8.02 5.25
C SER A 45 9.95 -6.93 5.76
N ASP A 46 10.32 -6.16 6.77
CA ASP A 46 9.43 -5.22 7.51
C ASP A 46 8.81 -4.06 6.70
N ASN A 47 9.05 -3.96 5.39
CA ASN A 47 8.50 -2.91 4.53
C ASN A 47 7.94 -3.43 3.20
N TRP A 48 7.97 -4.75 2.96
CA TRP A 48 7.60 -5.35 1.68
C TRP A 48 6.18 -4.99 1.24
N LEU A 49 5.24 -4.95 2.20
CA LEU A 49 3.83 -4.68 1.94
C LEU A 49 3.64 -3.26 1.43
N ALA A 50 4.41 -2.32 1.98
CA ALA A 50 4.35 -0.92 1.59
C ALA A 50 4.92 -0.72 0.18
N GLU A 51 5.99 -1.43 -0.16
CA GLU A 51 6.66 -1.36 -1.46
C GLU A 51 5.82 -1.97 -2.58
N GLU A 52 5.29 -3.17 -2.38
CA GLU A 52 4.40 -3.81 -3.35
C GLU A 52 3.08 -3.04 -3.52
N LEU A 53 2.53 -2.48 -2.45
CA LEU A 53 1.33 -1.66 -2.55
C LEU A 53 1.60 -0.36 -3.31
N LYS A 54 2.80 0.20 -3.18
CA LYS A 54 3.24 1.37 -3.96
C LYS A 54 3.32 1.02 -5.44
N GLU A 55 4.04 -0.03 -5.77
CA GLU A 55 4.22 -0.50 -7.15
C GLU A 55 2.87 -0.82 -7.79
N GLU A 56 1.99 -1.53 -7.08
CA GLU A 56 0.64 -1.83 -7.57
C GLU A 56 -0.21 -0.56 -7.75
N CYS A 57 -0.04 0.43 -6.87
CA CYS A 57 -0.74 1.70 -6.98
C CYS A 57 -0.31 2.51 -8.23
N GLU A 58 0.99 2.49 -8.55
CA GLU A 58 1.58 3.09 -9.75
C GLU A 58 1.17 2.33 -11.02
N ASN A 59 1.29 1.00 -11.01
CA ASN A 59 1.02 0.14 -12.17
C ASN A 59 -0.48 0.05 -12.52
N LYS A 60 -1.38 0.02 -11.53
CA LYS A 60 -2.83 -0.15 -11.75
C LYS A 60 -3.64 1.13 -11.69
N ASN A 61 -2.97 2.28 -11.57
CA ASN A 61 -3.62 3.59 -11.42
C ASN A 61 -4.74 3.56 -10.37
N MET A 62 -4.37 3.15 -9.16
CA MET A 62 -5.29 2.96 -8.03
C MET A 62 -5.83 4.28 -7.46
N SER A 63 -5.45 5.42 -8.07
CA SER A 63 -5.90 6.78 -7.78
C SER A 63 -7.42 6.94 -7.73
N LYS A 64 -8.16 6.07 -8.44
CA LYS A 64 -9.64 6.02 -8.41
C LYS A 64 -10.23 5.70 -7.03
N TYR A 65 -9.46 5.08 -6.15
CA TYR A 65 -9.89 4.72 -4.78
C TYR A 65 -9.50 5.77 -3.75
N VAL A 66 -8.74 6.79 -4.17
CA VAL A 66 -8.28 7.89 -3.33
C VAL A 66 -9.15 9.11 -3.62
N GLY A 67 -9.77 9.68 -2.57
CA GLY A 67 -10.66 10.83 -2.72
C GLY A 67 -9.93 12.08 -3.22
N ALA A 68 -9.84 12.27 -4.54
CA ALA A 68 -9.64 13.51 -5.32
C ALA A 68 -8.56 14.55 -4.88
N ARG A 69 -7.70 14.30 -3.89
CA ARG A 69 -6.69 15.26 -3.41
C ARG A 69 -5.33 14.66 -3.09
N VAL A 70 -4.95 13.56 -3.75
CA VAL A 70 -3.56 13.09 -3.67
C VAL A 70 -2.89 13.47 -4.97
N SER A 71 -2.12 14.55 -4.92
CA SER A 71 -1.09 14.82 -5.91
C SER A 71 -0.17 13.60 -5.93
N LEU A 72 -0.30 12.73 -6.94
CA LEU A 72 0.55 11.54 -7.13
C LEU A 72 2.06 11.88 -7.23
N GLY A 73 2.43 13.17 -7.23
CA GLY A 73 3.79 13.66 -7.24
C GLY A 73 4.59 13.50 -5.93
N VAL A 74 4.06 12.82 -4.90
CA VAL A 74 4.79 12.54 -3.63
C VAL A 74 5.41 11.12 -3.61
N PHE A 75 5.15 10.29 -4.62
CA PHE A 75 5.80 8.97 -4.73
C PHE A 75 7.15 9.02 -5.47
N PHE A 76 7.44 10.14 -6.14
CA PHE A 76 8.63 10.36 -6.93
C PHE A 76 9.75 10.95 -6.05
N TYR A 77 10.76 10.12 -5.79
CA TYR A 77 12.07 10.44 -5.19
C TYR A 77 12.06 10.88 -3.71
N ASP A 78 12.45 9.97 -2.80
CA ASP A 78 13.31 10.29 -1.62
C ASP A 78 13.56 9.07 -0.71
N ILE A 79 13.82 7.89 -1.28
CA ILE A 79 14.51 6.79 -0.57
C ILE A 79 15.48 6.13 -1.56
N PHE A 80 16.58 6.81 -1.84
CA PHE A 80 17.88 6.24 -2.25
C PHE A 80 18.99 7.20 -1.83
#